data_AF-A0A959U4S8-F1
#
_entry.id   AF-A0A959U4S8-F1
#
_cell.length_a   1.000
_cell.length_b   1.000
_cell.length_c   1.000
_cell.angle_alpha   90.00
_cell.angle_beta   90.00
_cell.angle_gamma   90.00
#
_symmetry.space_group_name_H-M   'P 1'
#
loop_
_entity.id
_entity.type
_entity.pdbx_description
1 polymer ?
#
loop_
_entity_poly.entity_id
_entity_poly.type
_entity_poly.pdbx_seq_one_letter_code
_entity_poly.pdbx_strand_id
1 'polypeptide(L)'
;MDTTETAQRPDWSDMWEGLYYLSFFIFATLVVIPNLGKTLTFGYDFRIAMIPYGTIGVFAGMGVYRLVRNAPVWLKMGIILLIYAAVMYQLITHVDRFTIPDL
;
A
#
# COMPACT_ATOMS: atom_id res chain seq x y z
N MET A 1 -3.20 -49.35 8.57
CA MET A 1 -2.55 -48.33 7.73
C MET A 1 -3.12 -47.01 8.18
N ASP A 2 -2.35 -46.29 9.01
CA ASP A 2 -2.76 -45.03 9.60
C ASP A 2 -2.40 -43.92 8.62
N THR A 3 -3.37 -43.44 7.85
CA THR A 3 -3.18 -42.30 6.95
C THR A 3 -3.30 -41.03 7.78
N THR A 4 -2.22 -40.66 8.45
CA THR A 4 -2.09 -39.30 9.00
C THR A 4 -2.01 -38.33 7.85
N GLU A 5 -3.17 -37.88 7.39
CA GLU A 5 -3.35 -36.71 6.54
C GLU A 5 -2.79 -35.52 7.32
N THR A 6 -1.55 -35.14 7.01
CA THR A 6 -0.93 -33.94 7.59
C THR A 6 -1.73 -32.76 7.09
N ALA A 7 -2.66 -32.26 7.91
CA ALA A 7 -3.39 -31.04 7.66
C ALA A 7 -2.38 -29.92 7.35
N GLN A 8 -2.27 -29.58 6.07
CA GLN A 8 -1.36 -28.57 5.56
C GLN A 8 -1.82 -27.24 6.15
N ARG A 9 -1.08 -26.72 7.13
CA ARG A 9 -1.40 -25.42 7.73
C ARG A 9 -1.39 -24.37 6.63
N PRO A 10 -2.40 -23.47 6.58
CA PRO A 10 -2.41 -22.41 5.58
C PRO A 10 -1.15 -21.57 5.73
N ASP A 11 -0.40 -21.41 4.64
CA ASP A 11 0.72 -20.49 4.60
C ASP A 11 0.18 -19.06 4.45
N TRP A 12 0.28 -18.29 5.52
CA TRP A 12 -0.18 -16.91 5.55
C TRP A 12 0.84 -15.94 4.94
N SER A 13 2.03 -16.41 4.54
CA SER A 13 3.10 -15.56 4.01
C SER A 13 2.66 -14.81 2.75
N ASP A 14 2.01 -15.50 1.80
CA ASP A 14 1.48 -14.92 0.57
C ASP A 14 0.42 -13.83 0.83
N MET A 15 -0.42 -14.02 1.87
CA MET A 15 -1.41 -13.02 2.26
C MET A 15 -0.72 -11.73 2.76
N TRP A 16 0.29 -11.87 3.64
CA TRP A 16 1.02 -10.71 4.13
C TRP A 16 1.76 -10.01 3.00
N GLU A 17 2.39 -10.76 2.12
CA GLU A 17 3.08 -10.20 0.95
C GLU A 17 2.15 -9.34 0.10
N GLY A 18 1.00 -9.89 -0.29
CA GLY A 18 -0.01 -9.17 -1.06
C GLY A 18 -0.54 -7.92 -0.33
N LEU A 19 -0.76 -8.03 0.99
CA LEU A 19 -1.25 -6.90 1.79
C LEU A 19 -0.24 -5.75 1.86
N TYR A 20 1.06 -6.06 1.92
CA TYR A 20 2.11 -5.04 1.86
C TYR A 20 2.16 -4.38 0.48
N TYR A 21 2.02 -5.15 -0.60
CA TYR A 21 2.08 -4.59 -1.96
C TYR A 21 0.93 -3.63 -2.18
N LEU A 22 -0.27 -4.04 -1.78
CA LEU A 22 -1.47 -3.23 -1.87
C LEU A 22 -1.38 -1.98 -0.97
N SER A 23 -0.94 -2.12 0.27
CA SER A 23 -0.85 -1.00 1.22
C SER A 23 0.10 0.09 0.72
N PHE A 24 1.27 -0.29 0.21
CA PHE A 24 2.23 0.67 -0.33
C PHE A 24 1.80 1.25 -1.68
N PHE A 25 1.09 0.48 -2.51
CA PHE A 25 0.45 1.01 -3.72
C PHE A 25 -0.56 2.11 -3.38
N ILE A 26 -1.46 1.86 -2.41
CA ILE A 26 -2.46 2.83 -1.96
C ILE A 26 -1.77 4.06 -1.36
N PHE A 27 -0.73 3.86 -0.54
CA PHE A 27 0.04 4.96 0.02
C PHE A 27 0.69 5.85 -1.07
N ALA A 28 1.35 5.23 -2.05
CA ALA A 28 1.98 5.97 -3.14
C ALA A 28 0.94 6.77 -3.94
N THR A 29 -0.23 6.18 -4.20
CA THR A 29 -1.27 6.81 -5.03
C THR A 29 -2.06 7.88 -4.30
N LEU A 30 -2.41 7.68 -3.03
CA LEU A 30 -3.25 8.60 -2.28
C LEU A 30 -2.48 9.60 -1.42
N VAL A 31 -1.24 9.31 -1.05
CA VAL A 31 -0.42 10.20 -0.22
C VAL A 31 0.67 10.87 -1.05
N VAL A 32 1.41 10.11 -1.85
CA VAL A 32 2.58 10.66 -2.57
C VAL A 32 2.15 11.49 -3.78
N ILE A 33 1.29 10.97 -4.67
CA ILE A 33 0.85 11.71 -5.88
C ILE A 33 0.23 13.08 -5.53
N PRO A 34 -0.74 13.19 -4.59
CA PRO A 34 -1.38 14.48 -4.32
C PRO A 34 -0.45 15.49 -3.65
N ASN A 35 0.54 15.02 -2.88
CA ASN A 35 1.55 15.89 -2.27
C ASN A 35 2.65 16.32 -3.24
N LEU A 36 2.83 15.60 -4.35
CA LEU A 36 3.74 16.00 -5.44
C LEU A 36 3.11 17.00 -6.42
N GLY A 37 1.84 17.38 -6.25
CA GLY A 37 1.07 18.28 -7.13
C GLY A 37 1.64 19.67 -7.39
N LYS A 38 2.72 20.10 -6.72
CA LYS A 38 3.47 21.34 -7.06
C LYS A 38 4.79 21.09 -7.80
N THR A 39 5.28 19.86 -7.82
CA THR A 39 6.59 19.43 -8.38
C THR A 39 6.47 18.35 -9.45
N LEU A 40 5.26 17.90 -9.78
CA LEU A 40 5.02 17.15 -11.00
C LEU A 40 5.27 18.10 -12.17
N THR A 41 6.50 18.10 -12.69
CA THR A 41 7.00 18.84 -13.87
C THR A 41 6.30 18.44 -15.17
N PHE A 42 5.15 17.79 -15.06
CA PHE A 42 4.56 16.93 -16.05
C PHE A 42 3.07 16.94 -15.76
N GLY A 43 2.32 17.75 -16.51
CA GLY A 43 0.86 17.93 -16.42
C GLY A 43 0.08 16.67 -16.85
N TYR A 44 0.44 15.51 -16.32
CA TYR A 44 -0.24 14.25 -16.58
C TYR A 44 -1.50 14.13 -15.73
N ASP A 45 -2.52 13.57 -16.36
CA ASP A 45 -3.74 13.10 -15.74
C ASP A 45 -3.41 12.10 -14.60
N PHE A 46 -4.15 12.18 -13.48
CA PHE A 46 -3.92 11.39 -12.27
C PHE A 46 -3.83 9.89 -12.57
N ARG A 47 -4.61 9.42 -13.55
CA ARG A 47 -4.62 8.03 -14.02
C ARG A 47 -3.26 7.58 -14.58
N ILE A 48 -2.57 8.48 -15.29
CA ILE A 48 -1.27 8.18 -15.89
C ILE A 48 -0.18 8.23 -14.82
N ALA A 49 -0.26 9.16 -13.86
CA ALA A 49 0.65 9.21 -12.72
C ALA A 49 0.53 7.96 -11.81
N MET A 50 -0.66 7.35 -11.74
CA MET A 50 -0.87 6.12 -10.98
C MET A 50 0.05 4.97 -11.42
N ILE A 51 0.45 4.93 -12.71
CA ILE A 51 1.28 3.85 -13.25
C ILE A 51 2.71 3.90 -12.67
N PRO A 52 3.51 4.97 -12.86
CA PRO A 52 4.87 5.01 -12.31
C PRO A 52 4.87 5.05 -10.78
N TYR A 53 4.02 5.86 -10.14
CA TYR A 53 4.01 5.98 -8.69
C TYR A 53 3.44 4.74 -7.99
N GLY A 54 2.38 4.14 -8.54
CA GLY A 54 1.86 2.87 -8.06
C GLY A 54 2.89 1.75 -8.19
N THR A 55 3.62 1.69 -9.31
CA THR A 55 4.71 0.72 -9.51
C THR A 55 5.83 0.92 -8.47
N ILE A 56 6.25 2.16 -8.23
CA ILE A 56 7.23 2.48 -7.17
C ILE A 56 6.69 2.03 -5.80
N GLY A 57 5.40 2.27 -5.52
CA GLY A 57 4.74 1.80 -4.31
C GLY A 57 4.82 0.28 -4.15
N VAL A 58 4.52 -0.49 -5.19
CA VAL A 58 4.63 -1.97 -5.15
C VAL A 58 6.07 -2.42 -4.86
N PHE A 59 7.07 -1.82 -5.52
CA PHE A 59 8.47 -2.15 -5.24
C PHE A 59 8.89 -1.78 -3.81
N ALA A 60 8.41 -0.66 -3.28
CA ALA A 60 8.62 -0.29 -1.88
C ALA A 60 7.97 -1.32 -0.94
N GLY A 61 6.73 -1.74 -1.23
CA GLY A 61 6.03 -2.80 -0.50
C GLY A 61 6.81 -4.13 -0.52
N MET A 62 7.37 -4.52 -1.66
CA MET A 62 8.25 -5.68 -1.79
C MET A 62 9.51 -5.56 -0.94
N GLY A 63 10.18 -4.40 -0.99
CA GLY A 63 11.35 -4.14 -0.17
C GLY A 63 11.06 -4.24 1.32
N VAL A 64 9.99 -3.59 1.78
CA VAL A 64 9.60 -3.59 3.19
C VAL A 64 9.15 -4.97 3.64
N TYR A 65 8.32 -5.67 2.86
CA TYR A 65 7.91 -7.04 3.19
C TYR A 65 9.11 -7.96 3.34
N ARG A 66 10.10 -7.87 2.43
CA ARG A 66 11.33 -8.67 2.51
C ARG A 66 12.12 -8.43 3.80
N LEU A 67 12.09 -7.20 4.33
CA LEU A 67 12.71 -6.86 5.61
C LEU A 67 11.93 -7.42 6.82
N VAL A 68 10.60 -7.43 6.74
CA VAL A 68 9.73 -7.79 7.88
C VAL A 68 9.14 -9.19 7.76
N ARG A 69 9.47 -9.98 6.73
CA ARG A 69 8.90 -11.32 6.50
C ARG A 69 9.04 -12.27 7.70
N ASN A 70 10.16 -12.16 8.41
CA ASN A 70 10.47 -12.95 9.61
C ASN A 70 10.10 -12.24 10.92
N ALA A 71 9.55 -11.02 10.84
CA ALA A 71 9.15 -10.24 12.00
C ALA A 71 7.85 -10.78 12.62
N PRO A 72 7.61 -10.51 13.92
CA PRO A 72 6.37 -10.90 14.57
C PRO A 72 5.16 -10.19 13.93
N VAL A 73 4.02 -10.88 13.95
CA VAL A 73 2.77 -10.42 13.31
C VAL A 73 2.34 -9.03 13.79
N TRP A 74 2.50 -8.72 15.08
CA TRP A 74 2.13 -7.40 15.63
C TRP A 74 2.92 -6.26 14.97
N LEU A 75 4.19 -6.48 14.62
CA LEU A 75 5.00 -5.47 13.93
C LEU A 75 4.49 -5.28 12.50
N LYS A 76 4.14 -6.38 11.82
CA LYS A 76 3.56 -6.32 10.47
C LYS A 76 2.27 -5.51 10.46
N MET A 77 1.38 -5.82 11.41
CA MET A 77 0.13 -5.09 11.61
C MET A 77 0.36 -3.62 11.97
N GLY A 78 1.34 -3.32 12.82
CA GLY A 78 1.69 -1.94 13.18
C GLY A 78 2.10 -1.11 11.97
N ILE A 79 2.91 -1.67 11.06
CA ILE A 79 3.30 -0.98 9.82
C ILE A 79 2.08 -0.70 8.94
N ILE A 80 1.23 -1.70 8.74
CA ILE A 80 0.01 -1.54 7.93
C ILE A 80 -0.90 -0.48 8.54
N LEU A 81 -1.13 -0.52 9.85
CA LEU A 81 -1.96 0.45 10.56
C LEU A 81 -1.42 1.88 10.41
N LEU A 82 -0.10 2.08 10.49
CA LEU A 82 0.53 3.38 10.26
C LEU A 82 0.34 3.87 8.82
N ILE A 83 0.45 2.98 7.84
CA ILE A 83 0.20 3.32 6.43
C ILE A 83 -1.25 3.80 6.26
N TYR A 84 -2.22 3.04 6.77
CA TYR A 84 -3.64 3.42 6.66
C TYR A 84 -3.97 4.67 7.47
N ALA A 85 -3.34 4.89 8.61
CA ALA A 85 -3.49 6.15 9.37
C ALA A 85 -2.98 7.35 8.55
N ALA A 86 -1.84 7.22 7.87
CA ALA A 86 -1.31 8.27 6.99
C ALA A 86 -2.21 8.53 5.78
N VAL A 87 -2.74 7.48 5.15
CA VAL A 87 -3.72 7.59 4.06
C VAL A 87 -4.99 8.30 4.56
N MET A 88 -5.53 7.88 5.70
CA MET A 88 -6.74 8.47 6.27
C MET A 88 -6.54 9.95 6.63
N TYR A 89 -5.39 10.28 7.24
CA TYR A 89 -5.03 11.66 7.53
C TYR A 89 -4.98 12.51 6.27
N GLN A 90 -4.36 12.01 5.20
CA GLN A 90 -4.30 12.71 3.92
C GLN A 90 -5.69 12.92 3.33
N LEU A 91 -6.54 11.88 3.37
CA LEU A 91 -7.91 11.97 2.86
C LEU A 91 -8.72 13.02 3.61
N ILE A 92 -8.68 13.05 4.95
CA ILE A 92 -9.45 14.02 5.75
C ILE A 92 -8.94 15.46 5.55
N THR A 93 -7.63 15.65 5.49
CA THR A 93 -7.02 17.00 5.42
C THR A 93 -6.99 17.59 4.02
N HIS A 94 -7.11 16.75 2.99
CA HIS A 94 -7.05 17.15 1.59
C HIS A 94 -8.24 16.61 0.79
N VAL A 95 -9.42 16.45 1.41
CA VAL A 95 -10.67 16.00 0.76
C VAL A 95 -10.95 16.81 -0.51
N ASP A 96 -10.67 18.12 -0.44
CA ASP A 96 -10.84 19.10 -1.52
C ASP A 96 -10.08 18.74 -2.81
N ARG A 97 -8.95 18.02 -2.70
CA ARG A 97 -8.18 17.53 -3.86
C ARG A 97 -8.78 16.28 -4.51
N PHE A 98 -9.73 15.63 -3.85
CA PHE A 98 -10.38 14.40 -4.33
C PHE A 98 -11.85 14.60 -4.68
N THR A 99 -12.45 15.74 -4.33
CA THR A 99 -13.79 16.13 -4.77
C THR A 99 -13.75 16.67 -6.20
N ILE A 100 -14.59 16.13 -7.08
CA ILE A 100 -14.81 16.66 -8.42
C ILE A 100 -15.36 18.09 -8.25
N PRO A 101 -14.81 19.12 -8.92
CA PRO A 101 -15.36 20.47 -8.82
C PRO A 101 -16.83 20.43 -9.23
N ASP A 102 -17.69 20.98 -8.36
CA ASP A 102 -19.14 20.96 -8.53
C ASP A 102 -19.52 21.41 -9.96
N LEU A 103 -20.31 20.58 -10.63
CA LEU A 103 -20.98 20.87 -11.89
C LEU A 103 -22.07 21.92 -11.70
#